data_AF-A0A5R8YLR0-F1
#
_entry.id   AF-A0A5R8YLR0-F1
#
_cell.length_a   1.000
_cell.length_b   1.000
_cell.length_c   1.000
_cell.angle_alpha   90.00
_cell.angle_beta   90.00
_cell.angle_gamma   90.00
#
_symmetry.space_group_name_H-M   'P 1'
#
loop_
_entity.id
_entity.type
_entity.pdbx_description
1 polymer ?
#
loop_
_entity_poly.entity_id
_entity_poly.type
_entity_poly.pdbx_seq_one_letter_code
_entity_poly.pdbx_strand_id
1 'polypeptide(L)'
;MSIQAFADSHDPFWPRVDLAGLHAHLVLHCNVSEIALDIAARCAVIDAAREFSVWRAALKARGYNRLEDVSGHAAGRALRVCYVRFVEVAIVRSACGMASRGLGYA
;
A
#
# COMPACT_ATOMS: atom_id res chain seq x y z
N MET A 1 -16.55 -12.37 11.64
CA MET A 1 -16.70 -11.11 10.88
C MET A 1 -15.31 -10.69 10.43
N SER A 2 -14.94 -10.87 9.16
CA SER A 2 -13.67 -10.31 8.66
C SER A 2 -13.82 -8.81 8.54
N ILE A 3 -13.08 -8.08 9.36
CA ILE A 3 -12.91 -6.63 9.18
C ILE A 3 -12.10 -6.48 7.90
N GLN A 4 -12.72 -6.01 6.82
CA GLN A 4 -11.96 -5.50 5.67
C GLN A 4 -11.25 -4.23 6.15
N ALA A 5 -10.06 -4.40 6.70
CA ALA A 5 -9.17 -3.30 7.00
C ALA A 5 -8.62 -2.83 5.65
N PHE A 6 -8.84 -1.57 5.31
CA PHE A 6 -8.13 -0.91 4.23
C PHE A 6 -7.08 -0.02 4.88
N ALA A 7 -5.82 -0.10 4.43
CA ALA A 7 -4.84 0.91 4.81
C ALA A 7 -5.21 2.21 4.08
N ASP A 8 -5.75 3.17 4.82
CA ASP A 8 -6.24 4.42 4.25
C ASP A 8 -5.14 5.49 4.28
N SER A 9 -4.75 5.97 3.10
CA SER A 9 -4.13 7.29 3.00
C SER A 9 -5.28 8.29 3.07
N HIS A 10 -5.24 9.27 3.97
CA HIS A 10 -6.26 10.35 3.98
C HIS A 10 -6.35 11.11 2.64
N ASP A 11 -5.44 10.86 1.70
CA ASP A 11 -5.51 11.39 0.34
C ASP A 11 -6.28 10.45 -0.60
N PRO A 12 -7.44 10.88 -1.15
CA PRO A 12 -8.23 10.07 -2.08
C PRO A 12 -7.54 9.82 -3.43
N PHE A 13 -6.39 10.45 -3.67
CA PHE A 13 -5.61 10.22 -4.89
C PHE A 13 -5.11 8.78 -4.99
N TRP A 14 -4.71 8.19 -3.87
CA TRP A 14 -4.14 6.85 -3.84
C TRP A 14 -5.23 5.78 -3.67
N PRO A 15 -5.15 4.66 -4.41
CA PRO A 15 -6.10 3.57 -4.25
C PRO A 15 -5.97 2.97 -2.86
N ARG A 16 -7.10 2.58 -2.27
CA ARG A 16 -7.13 1.82 -1.02
C ARG A 16 -6.47 0.46 -1.23
N VAL A 17 -5.70 0.04 -0.24
CA VAL A 17 -5.02 -1.25 -0.25
C VAL A 17 -5.92 -2.28 0.43
N ASP A 18 -6.30 -3.33 -0.30
CA ASP A 18 -7.08 -4.45 0.25
C ASP A 18 -6.18 -5.35 1.10
N LEU A 19 -6.32 -5.25 2.42
CA LEU A 19 -5.51 -6.02 3.36
C LEU A 19 -5.94 -7.48 3.45
N ALA A 20 -7.19 -7.82 3.11
CA ALA A 20 -7.66 -9.21 3.13
C ALA A 20 -7.00 -10.01 2.01
N GLY A 21 -6.97 -9.46 0.79
CA GLY A 21 -6.25 -10.05 -0.34
C GLY A 21 -4.74 -10.15 -0.08
N LEU A 22 -4.16 -9.12 0.54
CA LEU A 22 -2.74 -9.12 0.92
C LEU A 22 -2.40 -10.15 2.00
N HIS A 23 -3.25 -10.30 3.02
CA HIS A 23 -3.06 -11.28 4.09
C HIS A 23 -3.01 -12.71 3.53
N ALA A 24 -3.98 -13.06 2.68
CA ALA A 24 -4.01 -14.38 2.04
C ALA A 24 -2.74 -14.65 1.22
N HIS A 25 -2.21 -13.65 0.53
CA HIS A 25 -0.97 -13.78 -0.24
C HIS A 25 0.28 -13.87 0.66
N LEU A 26 0.33 -13.09 1.74
CA LEU A 26 1.51 -13.00 2.60
C LEU A 26 1.63 -14.12 3.62
N VAL A 27 0.53 -14.66 4.13
CA VAL A 27 0.54 -15.86 4.99
C VAL A 27 1.22 -17.04 4.30
N LEU A 28 1.13 -17.12 2.96
CA LEU A 28 1.84 -18.12 2.16
C LEU A 28 3.36 -17.93 2.15
N HIS A 29 3.85 -16.73 2.47
CA HIS A 29 5.27 -16.37 2.39
C HIS A 29 5.93 -16.12 3.76
N CYS A 30 5.18 -15.69 4.78
CA CYS A 30 5.70 -15.42 6.12
C CYS A 30 4.61 -15.58 7.20
N ASN A 31 4.97 -16.17 8.34
CA ASN A 31 4.06 -16.31 9.48
C ASN A 31 3.94 -14.98 10.23
N VAL A 32 3.00 -14.14 9.81
CA VAL A 32 2.79 -12.77 10.32
C VAL A 32 1.37 -12.66 10.89
N SER A 33 1.21 -11.97 12.02
CA SER A 33 -0.11 -11.70 12.62
C SER A 33 -0.89 -10.63 11.83
N GLU A 34 -2.22 -10.67 11.91
CA GLU A 34 -3.10 -9.67 11.27
C GLU A 34 -2.77 -8.23 11.72
N ILE A 35 -2.45 -8.05 13.00
CA ILE A 35 -2.07 -6.74 13.58
C ILE A 35 -0.77 -6.23 12.95
N ALA A 36 0.25 -7.07 12.86
CA ALA A 36 1.53 -6.69 12.25
C ALA A 36 1.35 -6.35 10.76
N LEU A 37 0.45 -7.05 10.07
CA LEU A 37 0.13 -6.75 8.69
C LEU A 37 -0.56 -5.38 8.52
N ASP A 38 -1.55 -5.07 9.36
CA ASP A 38 -2.24 -3.77 9.33
C ASP A 38 -1.26 -2.61 9.58
N ILE A 39 -0.39 -2.74 10.58
CA ILE A 39 0.66 -1.76 10.87
C ILE A 39 1.61 -1.60 9.67
N ALA A 40 2.10 -2.72 9.11
CA ALA A 40 2.98 -2.72 7.95
C ALA A 40 2.33 -2.02 6.75
N ALA A 41 1.04 -2.24 6.52
CA ALA A 41 0.29 -1.62 5.44
C ALA A 41 0.10 -0.13 5.61
N ARG A 42 -0.21 0.35 6.81
CA ARG A 42 -0.29 1.79 7.08
C ARG A 42 1.06 2.48 6.86
N CYS A 43 2.15 1.88 7.34
CA CYS A 43 3.50 2.39 7.09
C CYS A 43 3.83 2.43 5.60
N ALA A 44 3.54 1.36 4.86
CA ALA A 44 3.78 1.28 3.43
C ALA A 44 3.01 2.33 2.62
N VAL A 45 1.76 2.60 2.97
CA VAL A 45 0.94 3.64 2.32
C VAL A 45 1.50 5.03 2.58
N ILE A 46 1.99 5.32 3.79
CA ILE A 46 2.64 6.59 4.13
C ILE A 46 3.95 6.75 3.34
N ASP A 47 4.77 5.70 3.30
CA ASP A 47 6.03 5.71 2.56
C ASP A 47 5.79 5.92 1.05
N ALA A 48 4.79 5.24 0.49
CA ALA A 48 4.41 5.42 -0.91
C ALA A 48 3.91 6.85 -1.17
N ALA A 49 3.07 7.41 -0.28
CA ALA A 49 2.59 8.78 -0.43
C ALA A 49 3.73 9.81 -0.42
N ARG A 50 4.81 9.55 0.33
CA ARG A 50 6.02 10.38 0.35
C ARG A 50 6.84 10.21 -0.92
N GLU A 51 7.13 8.97 -1.30
CA GLU A 51 7.93 8.63 -2.49
C GLU A 51 7.32 9.22 -3.77
N PHE A 52 6.00 9.09 -3.92
CA PHE A 52 5.30 9.56 -5.11
C PHE A 52 4.72 10.99 -4.97
N SER A 53 5.16 11.76 -3.97
CA SER A 53 4.60 13.09 -3.66
C SER A 53 4.73 14.10 -4.82
N VAL A 54 5.87 14.11 -5.52
CA VAL A 54 6.13 14.99 -6.67
C VAL A 54 5.22 14.63 -7.85
N TRP A 55 5.08 13.34 -8.15
CA TRP A 55 4.17 12.85 -9.19
C TRP A 55 2.72 13.21 -8.89
N ARG A 56 2.29 13.02 -7.64
CA ARG A 56 0.97 13.40 -7.18
C ARG A 56 0.70 14.90 -7.36
N ALA A 57 1.63 15.76 -6.96
CA ALA A 57 1.49 17.20 -7.12
C ALA A 57 1.38 17.59 -8.61
N ALA A 58 2.22 17.02 -9.45
CA ALA A 58 2.22 17.27 -10.90
C ALA A 58 0.91 16.81 -11.58
N LEU A 59 0.30 15.72 -11.11
CA LEU A 59 -0.96 15.20 -11.64
C LEU A 59 -2.17 15.98 -11.14
N LYS A 60 -2.19 16.36 -9.85
CA LYS A 60 -3.23 17.24 -9.29
C LYS A 60 -3.26 18.61 -9.98
N ALA A 61 -2.10 19.18 -10.29
CA ALA A 61 -2.01 20.42 -11.07
C ALA A 61 -2.58 20.32 -12.48
N ARG A 62 -2.70 19.10 -13.03
CA ARG A 62 -3.33 18.80 -14.33
C ARG A 62 -4.81 18.44 -14.21
N GLY A 63 -5.38 18.49 -13.01
CA GLY A 63 -6.79 18.20 -12.74
C GLY A 63 -7.11 16.73 -12.42
N TYR A 64 -6.10 15.86 -12.33
CA TYR A 64 -6.32 14.46 -11.93
C TYR A 64 -6.45 14.36 -10.40
N ASN A 65 -7.59 13.86 -9.93
CA ASN A 65 -7.87 13.77 -8.49
C ASN A 65 -7.64 12.37 -7.93
N ARG A 66 -7.59 11.36 -8.81
CA ARG A 66 -7.40 9.95 -8.48
C ARG A 66 -6.38 9.33 -9.42
N LEU A 67 -5.64 8.33 -8.95
CA LEU A 67 -4.68 7.60 -9.78
C LEU A 67 -5.35 6.85 -10.94
N GLU A 68 -6.61 6.42 -10.74
CA GLU A 68 -7.45 5.79 -11.76
C GLU A 68 -7.79 6.74 -12.92
N ASP A 69 -7.89 8.05 -12.67
CA ASP A 69 -8.11 9.05 -13.72
C ASP A 69 -6.95 9.12 -14.73
N VAL A 70 -5.76 8.67 -14.33
CA VAL A 70 -4.53 8.70 -15.16
C VAL A 70 -4.37 7.43 -16.00
N SER A 71 -5.15 6.38 -15.70
CA SER A 71 -4.99 5.03 -16.29
C SER A 71 -5.38 4.93 -17.77
N GLY A 72 -6.02 5.97 -18.34
CA GLY A 72 -6.27 6.08 -19.78
C GLY A 72 -4.98 6.11 -20.61
N HIS A 73 -3.86 6.53 -20.04
CA HIS A 73 -2.57 6.63 -20.71
C HIS A 73 -1.58 5.54 -20.26
N ALA A 74 -0.70 5.09 -21.17
CA ALA A 74 0.30 4.07 -20.85
C ALA A 74 1.20 4.46 -19.67
N ALA A 75 1.63 5.73 -19.61
CA ALA A 75 2.41 6.26 -18.50
C ALA A 75 1.65 6.24 -17.16
N GLY A 76 0.36 6.57 -17.17
CA GLY A 76 -0.46 6.52 -15.95
C GLY A 76 -0.73 5.08 -15.49
N ARG A 77 -0.92 4.13 -16.43
CA ARG A 77 -0.97 2.69 -16.10
C ARG A 77 0.33 2.21 -15.48
N ALA A 78 1.48 2.61 -16.04
CA ALA A 78 2.78 2.27 -15.48
C ALA A 78 2.94 2.84 -14.06
N LEU A 79 2.56 4.11 -13.84
CA LEU A 79 2.59 4.72 -12.51
C LEU A 79 1.71 3.96 -11.50
N ARG A 80 0.51 3.52 -11.91
CA ARG A 80 -0.36 2.68 -11.08
C ARG A 80 0.32 1.37 -10.69
N VAL A 81 0.94 0.68 -11.65
CA VAL A 81 1.69 -0.56 -11.38
C VAL A 81 2.84 -0.29 -10.41
N CYS A 82 3.63 0.77 -10.63
CA CYS A 82 4.74 1.14 -9.76
C CYS A 82 4.27 1.43 -8.32
N TYR A 83 3.18 2.18 -8.15
CA TYR A 83 2.62 2.47 -6.84
C TYR A 83 2.20 1.18 -6.11
N VAL A 84 1.44 0.31 -6.77
CA VAL A 84 0.96 -0.94 -6.17
C VAL A 84 2.13 -1.84 -5.78
N ARG A 85 3.12 -2.03 -6.68
CA ARG A 85 4.30 -2.84 -6.39
C ARG A 85 5.15 -2.28 -5.26
N PHE A 86 5.31 -0.96 -5.20
CA PHE A 86 6.02 -0.32 -4.10
C PHE A 86 5.34 -0.62 -2.76
N VAL A 87 4.02 -0.44 -2.69
CA VAL A 87 3.25 -0.72 -1.47
C VAL A 87 3.39 -2.19 -1.07
N GLU A 88 3.17 -3.13 -1.99
CA GLU A 88 3.31 -4.57 -1.71
C GLU A 88 4.68 -4.92 -1.13
N VAL A 89 5.77 -4.46 -1.76
CA VAL A 89 7.14 -4.73 -1.30
C VAL A 89 7.41 -4.07 0.06
N ALA A 90 6.94 -2.84 0.26
CA ALA A 90 7.09 -2.14 1.54
C ALA A 90 6.34 -2.87 2.67
N ILE A 91 5.17 -3.44 2.39
CA ILE A 91 4.42 -4.27 3.34
C ILE A 91 5.20 -5.52 3.69
N VAL A 92 5.63 -6.31 2.70
CA VAL A 92 6.40 -7.55 2.90
C VAL A 92 7.63 -7.27 3.76
N ARG A 93 8.40 -6.23 3.40
CA ARG A 93 9.63 -5.85 4.10
C ARG A 93 9.35 -5.51 5.56
N SER A 94 8.29 -4.75 5.83
CA SER A 94 7.95 -4.30 7.18
C SER A 94 7.39 -5.45 8.02
N ALA A 95 6.48 -6.23 7.45
CA ALA A 95 5.86 -7.39 8.08
C ALA A 95 6.89 -8.48 8.43
N CYS A 96 7.73 -8.89 7.46
CA CYS A 96 8.78 -9.87 7.70
C CYS A 96 9.87 -9.34 8.65
N GLY A 97 10.16 -8.03 8.58
CA GLY A 97 11.04 -7.35 9.54
C GLY A 97 10.49 -7.37 10.97
N MET A 98 9.19 -7.22 11.16
CA MET A 98 8.54 -7.32 12.47
C MET A 98 8.51 -8.75 13.00
N ALA A 99 8.20 -9.73 12.15
CA ALA A 99 8.21 -11.15 12.50
C ALA A 99 9.59 -11.62 12.98
N SER A 100 10.65 -11.23 12.27
CA SER A 100 12.04 -11.55 12.66
C SER A 100 12.51 -10.85 13.92
N ARG A 101 11.91 -9.71 14.29
CA ARG A 101 12.21 -8.96 15.54
C ARG A 101 11.40 -9.45 16.74
N GLY A 102 10.60 -10.50 16.58
CA GLY A 102 9.75 -11.03 17.64
C GLY A 102 8.57 -10.12 18.02
N LEU A 103 8.37 -8.97 17.36
CA LEU A 103 7.30 -8.00 17.68
C LEU A 103 5.86 -8.52 17.42
N GLY A 104 5.69 -9.82 17.18
CA GLY A 104 4.40 -10.51 17.13
C GLY A 104 3.89 -10.95 18.52
N TYR A 105 4.14 -10.16 19.57
CA TYR A 105 3.59 -10.44 20.90
C TYR A 105 2.16 -9.91 21.01
N ALA A 106 1.24 -10.85 21.27
CA ALA A 106 -0.19 -10.70 21.61
C ALA A 106 -1.14 -10.34 20.46
#